data_AF-A0A1S2PD70-F1
#
_entry.id   AF-A0A1S2PD70-F1
#
_cell.length_a   1.000
_cell.length_b   1.000
_cell.length_c   1.000
_cell.angle_alpha   90.00
_cell.angle_beta   90.00
_cell.angle_gamma   90.00
#
_symmetry.space_group_name_H-M   'P 1'
#
loop_
_entity.id
_entity.type
_entity.pdbx_description
1 polymer ?
#
loop_
_entity_poly.entity_id
_entity_poly.type
_entity_poly.pdbx_seq_one_letter_code
_entity_poly.pdbx_strand_id
1 'polypeptide(L)'
;MSTKAPVQEITTLPDLIAHLKAAAQVELSTVPPYLYATYTIKTRGYSQWAAGASAQRTLIGISIEEMLHLSLVRNLLIAVGDTDFRLYDKSVIPTYPGPMLKREPELTLRLRKLSTDQVRNTFMPIEQPATPPQAFVGGVEPYHSLGEFYARIERGIQTLRPVIDWAKAKKDLWKFQYHRAYWNQNGGSDHPQLIVDEATALQAMKVIVDQGEGAPEDKGLLPDPIVRTDDLPPQEIGKWQASHYMKFADIAKGLDGIGVVLDDNGKQKYTIDDAEVIWPALDDPDLRTVEADQPVKALMELSNAAYCYVLALLDAIYRTPMDALAPKDRDAFTDSVRYGYERGFIAAMQGLLYPVCDLLVQTPLVAGQPVHAGPPFQYYAFTTKKPKAELAALCGKLLESFPALGGDDGVQRQISLLPDIELP
;
A
#
# COMPACT_ATOMS: atom_id res chain seq x y z
N MET A 1 -35.37 -28.82 -9.33
CA MET A 1 -34.27 -29.16 -8.41
C MET A 1 -33.05 -28.40 -8.89
N SER A 2 -32.69 -27.33 -8.18
CA SER A 2 -31.54 -26.49 -8.52
C SER A 2 -30.28 -27.26 -8.15
N THR A 3 -29.55 -27.76 -9.15
CA THR A 3 -28.20 -28.28 -8.97
C THR A 3 -27.32 -27.11 -8.52
N LYS A 4 -26.99 -27.03 -7.23
CA LYS A 4 -25.93 -26.15 -6.73
C LYS A 4 -24.70 -26.38 -7.61
N ALA A 5 -24.26 -25.34 -8.31
CA ALA A 5 -23.02 -25.39 -9.08
C ALA A 5 -21.85 -25.70 -8.12
N PRO A 6 -20.85 -26.50 -8.53
CA PRO A 6 -19.71 -26.82 -7.69
C PRO A 6 -18.97 -25.53 -7.31
N VAL A 7 -18.67 -25.40 -6.02
CA VAL A 7 -17.88 -24.29 -5.48
C VAL A 7 -16.42 -24.50 -5.88
N GLN A 8 -15.77 -23.39 -6.20
CA GLN A 8 -14.37 -23.29 -6.55
C GLN A 8 -13.49 -23.53 -5.30
N GLU A 9 -12.79 -24.66 -5.27
CA GLU A 9 -12.06 -25.11 -4.09
C GLU A 9 -10.55 -25.06 -4.30
N ILE A 10 -9.86 -24.32 -3.44
CA ILE A 10 -8.41 -24.43 -3.25
C ILE A 10 -8.20 -25.74 -2.48
N THR A 11 -7.79 -26.80 -3.18
CA THR A 11 -7.73 -28.17 -2.65
C THR A 11 -6.33 -28.66 -2.34
N THR A 12 -5.29 -27.91 -2.74
CA THR A 12 -3.90 -28.26 -2.44
C THR A 12 -3.13 -27.08 -1.84
N LEU A 13 -2.10 -27.38 -1.03
CA LEU A 13 -1.23 -26.36 -0.43
C LEU A 13 -0.51 -25.51 -1.49
N PRO A 14 0.03 -26.07 -2.60
CA PRO A 14 0.56 -25.26 -3.70
C PRO A 14 -0.46 -24.29 -4.30
N ASP A 15 -1.74 -24.69 -4.45
CA ASP A 15 -2.78 -23.79 -4.95
C ASP A 15 -3.04 -22.64 -3.97
N LEU A 16 -3.07 -22.92 -2.67
CA LEU A 16 -3.22 -21.88 -1.64
C LEU A 16 -2.06 -20.88 -1.72
N ILE A 17 -0.82 -21.37 -1.81
CA ILE A 17 0.37 -20.52 -1.95
C ILE A 17 0.30 -19.66 -3.23
N ALA A 18 -0.16 -20.22 -4.35
CA ALA A 18 -0.32 -19.46 -5.59
C ALA A 18 -1.36 -18.34 -5.45
N HIS A 19 -2.50 -18.62 -4.79
CA HIS A 19 -3.53 -17.61 -4.51
C HIS A 19 -3.02 -16.52 -3.56
N LEU A 20 -2.26 -16.88 -2.53
CA LEU A 20 -1.66 -15.91 -1.61
C LEU A 20 -0.58 -15.04 -2.28
N LYS A 21 0.21 -15.60 -3.21
CA LYS A 21 1.14 -14.81 -4.03
C LYS A 21 0.42 -13.85 -4.97
N ALA A 22 -0.73 -14.26 -5.52
CA ALA A 22 -1.58 -13.38 -6.29
C ALA A 22 -2.21 -12.28 -5.42
N ALA A 23 -2.68 -12.61 -4.21
CA ALA A 23 -3.16 -11.63 -3.24
C ALA A 23 -2.11 -10.60 -2.88
N ALA A 24 -0.87 -11.01 -2.58
CA ALA A 24 0.20 -10.06 -2.30
C ALA A 24 0.51 -9.13 -3.49
N GLN A 25 0.37 -9.61 -4.73
CA GLN A 25 0.50 -8.76 -5.92
C GLN A 25 -0.67 -7.79 -6.07
N VAL A 26 -1.89 -8.22 -5.76
CA VAL A 26 -3.08 -7.37 -5.77
C VAL A 26 -2.93 -6.24 -4.75
N GLU A 27 -2.62 -6.55 -3.48
CA GLU A 27 -2.41 -5.55 -2.42
C GLU A 27 -1.24 -4.60 -2.74
N LEU A 28 -0.15 -5.11 -3.33
CA LEU A 28 0.94 -4.24 -3.75
C LEU A 28 0.53 -3.31 -4.90
N SER A 29 -0.37 -3.75 -5.79
CA SER A 29 -0.77 -3.00 -6.98
C SER A 29 -1.67 -1.79 -6.70
N THR A 30 -2.36 -1.76 -5.55
CA THR A 30 -3.27 -0.68 -5.13
C THR A 30 -2.53 0.46 -4.42
N VAL A 31 -1.41 0.17 -3.74
CA VAL A 31 -0.62 1.15 -2.97
C VAL A 31 -0.09 2.31 -3.84
N PRO A 32 0.60 2.10 -4.98
CA PRO A 32 1.12 3.20 -5.78
C PRO A 32 0.05 4.15 -6.35
N PRO A 33 -1.09 3.69 -6.91
CA PRO A 33 -2.18 4.59 -7.33
C PRO A 33 -2.70 5.51 -6.21
N TYR A 34 -2.89 4.98 -5.00
CA TYR A 34 -3.39 5.77 -3.87
C TYR A 34 -2.35 6.78 -3.38
N LEU A 35 -1.08 6.38 -3.29
CA LEU A 35 0.03 7.29 -2.96
C LEU A 35 0.22 8.37 -4.03
N TYR A 36 0.16 8.01 -5.31
CA TYR A 36 0.32 8.94 -6.43
C TYR A 36 -0.71 10.07 -6.35
N ALA A 37 -2.00 9.72 -6.23
CA ALA A 37 -3.07 10.69 -6.06
C ALA A 37 -2.89 11.54 -4.80
N THR A 38 -2.47 10.94 -3.68
CA THR A 38 -2.17 11.64 -2.42
C THR A 38 -1.10 12.71 -2.62
N TYR A 39 0.00 12.38 -3.29
CA TYR A 39 1.11 13.32 -3.51
C TYR A 39 0.71 14.51 -4.38
N THR A 40 -0.27 14.36 -5.27
CA THR A 40 -0.75 15.49 -6.09
C THR A 40 -1.53 16.54 -5.30
N ILE A 41 -1.94 16.28 -4.06
CA ILE A 41 -2.61 17.27 -3.22
C ILE A 41 -1.58 18.32 -2.77
N LYS A 42 -1.84 19.58 -3.07
CA LYS A 42 -0.99 20.70 -2.62
C LYS A 42 -1.10 20.84 -1.11
N THR A 43 0.02 20.75 -0.41
CA THR A 43 0.10 20.88 1.06
C THR A 43 0.67 22.23 1.52
N ARG A 44 1.28 23.00 0.61
CA ARG A 44 1.91 24.29 0.88
C ARG A 44 1.11 25.40 0.19
N GLY A 45 0.90 26.52 0.90
CA GLY A 45 0.25 27.71 0.32
C GLY A 45 -1.24 27.92 0.66
N TYR A 46 -1.84 27.03 1.45
CA TYR A 46 -3.14 27.30 2.10
C TYR A 46 -2.92 27.99 3.43
N SER A 47 -3.83 28.88 3.81
CA SER A 47 -3.82 29.55 5.11
C SER A 47 -3.51 28.55 6.22
N GLN A 48 -2.54 28.83 7.10
CA GLN A 48 -2.25 27.98 8.26
C GLN A 48 -3.48 27.78 9.19
N TRP A 49 -4.53 28.58 9.02
CA TRP A 49 -5.80 28.53 9.73
C TRP A 49 -6.88 27.70 9.01
N ALA A 50 -6.67 27.33 7.74
CA ALA A 50 -7.55 26.48 6.96
C ALA A 50 -7.09 25.02 7.08
N ALA A 51 -7.35 24.40 8.23
CA ALA A 51 -7.09 22.98 8.45
C ALA A 51 -7.88 22.16 7.42
N GLY A 52 -7.21 21.72 6.35
CA GLY A 52 -7.93 21.36 5.14
C GLY A 52 -7.24 20.32 4.28
N ALA A 53 -7.18 19.09 4.76
CA ALA A 53 -6.74 17.95 3.96
C ALA A 53 -7.40 16.64 4.46
N SER A 54 -8.74 16.62 4.60
CA SER A 54 -9.45 15.38 4.98
C SER A 54 -9.17 14.29 3.95
N ALA A 55 -9.34 14.61 2.66
CA ALA A 55 -8.99 13.73 1.54
C ALA A 55 -7.57 13.16 1.66
N GLN A 56 -6.58 14.01 1.97
CA GLN A 56 -5.19 13.57 2.09
C GLN A 56 -5.01 12.59 3.25
N ARG A 57 -5.56 12.90 4.44
CA ARG A 57 -5.47 12.00 5.60
C ARG A 57 -6.17 10.69 5.33
N THR A 58 -7.34 10.73 4.70
CA THR A 58 -8.11 9.55 4.31
C THR A 58 -7.33 8.68 3.32
N LEU A 59 -6.74 9.26 2.26
CA LEU A 59 -5.94 8.51 1.30
C LEU A 59 -4.64 7.95 1.89
N ILE A 60 -3.98 8.70 2.79
CA ILE A 60 -2.83 8.19 3.55
C ILE A 60 -3.27 6.99 4.40
N GLY A 61 -4.39 7.11 5.11
CA GLY A 61 -4.96 6.04 5.92
C GLY A 61 -5.25 4.78 5.10
N ILE A 62 -5.92 4.92 3.95
CA ILE A 62 -6.16 3.80 3.02
C ILE A 62 -4.84 3.19 2.54
N SER A 63 -3.87 4.00 2.13
CA SER A 63 -2.56 3.49 1.67
C SER A 63 -1.84 2.68 2.76
N ILE A 64 -1.98 3.07 4.03
CA ILE A 64 -1.42 2.35 5.18
C ILE A 64 -2.19 1.04 5.43
N GLU A 65 -3.51 1.05 5.28
CA GLU A 65 -4.36 -0.15 5.39
C GLU A 65 -4.02 -1.17 4.29
N GLU A 66 -3.82 -0.74 3.04
CA GLU A 66 -3.33 -1.63 1.95
C GLU A 66 -1.93 -2.22 2.24
N MET A 67 -1.02 -1.42 2.82
CA MET A 67 0.29 -1.92 3.28
C MET A 67 0.15 -2.93 4.42
N LEU A 68 -0.85 -2.74 5.31
CA LEU A 68 -1.22 -3.73 6.33
C LEU A 68 -1.72 -5.01 5.67
N HIS A 69 -2.59 -4.93 4.66
CA HIS A 69 -3.13 -6.10 3.96
C HIS A 69 -2.02 -6.91 3.31
N LEU A 70 -1.10 -6.24 2.60
CA LEU A 70 0.12 -6.87 2.06
C LEU A 70 0.93 -7.58 3.16
N SER A 71 1.10 -6.95 4.33
CA SER A 71 1.83 -7.54 5.45
C SER A 71 1.15 -8.79 6.02
N LEU A 72 -0.18 -8.78 6.11
CA LEU A 72 -0.99 -9.91 6.58
C LEU A 72 -0.92 -11.09 5.60
N VAL A 73 -1.08 -10.83 4.30
CA VAL A 73 -0.93 -11.84 3.25
C VAL A 73 0.49 -12.42 3.26
N ARG A 74 1.51 -11.57 3.45
CA ARG A 74 2.90 -12.02 3.58
C ARG A 74 3.16 -12.89 4.79
N ASN A 75 2.60 -12.52 5.94
CA ASN A 75 2.70 -13.33 7.14
C ASN A 75 2.02 -14.69 6.95
N LEU A 76 0.89 -14.72 6.24
CA LEU A 76 0.17 -15.95 5.92
C LEU A 76 0.96 -16.84 4.96
N LEU A 77 1.58 -16.28 3.91
CA LEU A 77 2.52 -17.01 3.03
C LEU A 77 3.60 -17.73 3.83
N ILE A 78 4.23 -17.02 4.76
CA ILE A 78 5.25 -17.58 5.65
C ILE A 78 4.64 -18.66 6.53
N ALA A 79 3.46 -18.43 7.12
CA ALA A 79 2.80 -19.39 8.01
C ALA A 79 2.46 -20.72 7.29
N VAL A 80 2.04 -20.66 6.03
CA VAL A 80 1.75 -21.86 5.21
C VAL A 80 3.01 -22.49 4.60
N GLY A 81 4.19 -21.92 4.86
CA GLY A 81 5.49 -22.50 4.53
C GLY A 81 6.23 -21.89 3.34
N ASP A 82 5.70 -20.85 2.68
CA ASP A 82 6.39 -20.13 1.60
C ASP A 82 7.21 -18.95 2.14
N THR A 83 8.53 -19.15 2.24
CA THR A 83 9.49 -18.10 2.63
C THR A 83 10.22 -17.48 1.44
N ASP A 84 9.85 -17.88 0.22
CA ASP A 84 10.61 -17.59 -1.01
C ASP A 84 10.03 -16.45 -1.82
N PHE A 85 8.75 -16.08 -1.62
CA PHE A 85 8.18 -14.91 -2.28
C PHE A 85 9.05 -13.65 -2.00
N ARG A 86 9.18 -12.74 -2.97
CA ARG A 86 9.98 -11.50 -2.91
C ARG A 86 9.16 -10.34 -3.48
N LEU A 87 9.22 -9.18 -2.83
CA LEU A 87 8.55 -7.95 -3.29
C LEU A 87 9.41 -7.21 -4.31
N TYR A 88 10.74 -7.17 -4.10
CA TYR A 88 11.68 -6.65 -5.07
C TYR A 88 11.97 -7.70 -6.15
N ASP A 89 10.98 -7.92 -7.00
CA ASP A 89 11.06 -8.81 -8.16
C ASP A 89 10.32 -8.17 -9.33
N LYS A 90 10.92 -8.20 -10.53
CA LYS A 90 10.35 -7.59 -11.74
C LYS A 90 8.98 -8.19 -12.11
N SER A 91 8.72 -9.44 -11.74
CA SER A 91 7.44 -10.12 -11.97
C SER A 91 6.37 -9.78 -10.93
N VAL A 92 6.76 -9.19 -9.79
CA VAL A 92 5.87 -8.84 -8.68
C VAL A 92 5.58 -7.34 -8.66
N ILE A 93 6.56 -6.50 -9.00
CA ILE A 93 6.36 -5.05 -9.09
C ILE A 93 5.35 -4.73 -10.19
N PRO A 94 4.24 -4.03 -9.87
CA PRO A 94 3.19 -3.72 -10.83
C PRO A 94 3.67 -2.73 -11.90
N THR A 95 3.00 -2.75 -13.05
CA THR A 95 3.21 -1.80 -14.14
C THR A 95 1.95 -0.98 -14.37
N TYR A 96 2.12 0.32 -14.62
CA TYR A 96 1.00 1.26 -14.86
C TYR A 96 1.17 1.96 -16.23
N PRO A 97 0.07 2.15 -16.98
CA PRO A 97 -1.24 1.58 -16.73
C PRO A 97 -1.20 0.05 -16.93
N GLY A 98 -1.93 -0.72 -16.13
CA GLY A 98 -1.90 -2.18 -16.20
C GLY A 98 -3.14 -2.83 -15.58
N PRO A 99 -3.49 -4.06 -15.99
CA PRO A 99 -4.67 -4.74 -15.47
C PRO A 99 -4.45 -5.16 -14.01
N MET A 100 -5.48 -5.00 -13.19
CA MET A 100 -5.56 -5.65 -11.88
C MET A 100 -5.57 -7.17 -12.09
N LEU A 101 -4.65 -7.86 -11.41
CA LEU A 101 -4.39 -9.28 -11.63
C LEU A 101 -5.68 -10.10 -11.47
N LYS A 102 -6.14 -10.76 -12.55
CA LYS A 102 -7.29 -11.68 -12.54
C LYS A 102 -8.64 -11.05 -12.12
N ARG A 103 -8.79 -9.73 -12.19
CA ARG A 103 -10.08 -9.05 -11.95
C ARG A 103 -11.00 -9.17 -13.18
N GLU A 104 -12.27 -9.50 -12.98
CA GLU A 104 -13.32 -9.55 -14.03
C GLU A 104 -14.62 -8.80 -13.63
N PRO A 105 -15.06 -7.77 -14.37
CA PRO A 105 -14.46 -7.25 -15.61
C PRO A 105 -13.04 -6.71 -15.37
N GLU A 106 -12.23 -6.70 -16.42
CA GLU A 106 -10.86 -6.18 -16.34
C GLU A 106 -10.89 -4.74 -15.83
N LEU A 107 -10.09 -4.47 -14.80
CA LEU A 107 -9.94 -3.14 -14.23
C LEU A 107 -8.51 -2.67 -14.44
N THR A 108 -8.32 -1.61 -15.24
CA THR A 108 -7.00 -1.02 -15.47
C THR A 108 -6.64 -0.09 -14.31
N LEU A 109 -5.57 -0.41 -13.60
CA LEU A 109 -4.96 0.44 -12.59
C LEU A 109 -4.10 1.50 -13.28
N ARG A 110 -4.22 2.75 -12.82
CA ARG A 110 -3.57 3.93 -13.43
C ARG A 110 -2.99 4.85 -12.37
N LEU A 111 -1.86 5.48 -12.68
CA LEU A 111 -1.22 6.51 -11.85
C LEU A 111 -1.70 7.88 -12.33
N ARG A 112 -2.62 8.49 -11.59
CA ARG A 112 -3.19 9.80 -11.97
C ARG A 112 -3.36 10.69 -10.76
N LYS A 113 -3.37 12.00 -11.02
CA LYS A 113 -3.69 12.98 -9.99
C LYS A 113 -5.06 12.69 -9.35
N LEU A 114 -5.21 13.12 -8.10
CA LEU A 114 -6.52 13.06 -7.45
C LEU A 114 -7.52 13.87 -8.28
N SER A 115 -8.67 13.25 -8.55
CA SER A 115 -9.79 13.84 -9.29
C SER A 115 -11.03 13.00 -9.04
N THR A 116 -12.20 13.57 -9.28
CA THR A 116 -13.46 12.82 -9.20
C THR A 116 -13.47 11.64 -10.18
N ASP A 117 -12.87 11.79 -11.37
CA ASP A 117 -12.73 10.71 -12.35
C ASP A 117 -11.90 9.55 -11.78
N GLN A 118 -10.71 9.83 -11.27
CA GLN A 118 -9.83 8.80 -10.73
C GLN A 118 -10.47 8.06 -9.54
N VAL A 119 -11.14 8.80 -8.64
CA VAL A 119 -11.83 8.19 -7.49
C VAL A 119 -12.99 7.30 -7.96
N ARG A 120 -13.87 7.79 -8.83
CA ARG A 120 -15.09 7.06 -9.24
C ARG A 120 -14.81 5.92 -10.21
N ASN A 121 -13.82 6.06 -11.08
CA ASN A 121 -13.60 5.13 -12.18
C ASN A 121 -12.37 4.23 -12.00
N THR A 122 -11.57 4.46 -10.95
CA THR A 122 -10.45 3.55 -10.59
C THR A 122 -10.57 3.09 -9.14
N PHE A 123 -10.58 4.01 -8.16
CA PHE A 123 -10.51 3.63 -6.74
C PHE A 123 -11.77 2.93 -6.22
N MET A 124 -12.95 3.51 -6.44
CA MET A 124 -14.20 2.88 -6.02
C MET A 124 -14.45 1.50 -6.70
N PRO A 125 -14.13 1.29 -7.99
CA PRO A 125 -14.21 -0.03 -8.62
C PRO A 125 -13.23 -1.08 -8.06
N ILE A 126 -12.05 -0.69 -7.57
CA ILE A 126 -11.12 -1.60 -6.87
C ILE A 126 -11.81 -2.16 -5.63
N GLU A 127 -12.39 -1.27 -4.82
CA GLU A 127 -12.97 -1.58 -3.51
C GLU A 127 -14.45 -1.97 -3.57
N GLN A 128 -15.00 -2.15 -4.78
CA GLN A 128 -16.43 -2.36 -4.94
C GLN A 128 -16.85 -3.69 -4.28
N PRO A 129 -17.83 -3.66 -3.35
CA PRO A 129 -18.29 -4.88 -2.70
C PRO A 129 -18.88 -5.88 -3.69
N ALA A 130 -18.76 -7.16 -3.36
CA ALA A 130 -19.35 -8.24 -4.15
C ALA A 130 -20.86 -8.03 -4.39
N THR A 131 -21.30 -8.21 -5.64
CA THR A 131 -22.70 -8.55 -5.97
C THR A 131 -22.75 -10.09 -6.11
N PRO A 132 -23.86 -10.82 -5.80
CA PRO A 132 -23.80 -12.25 -5.53
C PRO A 132 -23.12 -13.09 -6.63
N PRO A 133 -22.45 -14.19 -6.23
CA PRO A 133 -21.38 -14.80 -7.01
C PRO A 133 -21.83 -15.39 -8.36
N GLN A 134 -20.98 -15.22 -9.38
CA GLN A 134 -20.98 -16.02 -10.61
C GLN A 134 -19.71 -16.87 -10.67
N ALA A 135 -19.84 -18.13 -11.12
CA ALA A 135 -18.84 -19.19 -10.92
C ALA A 135 -17.98 -19.49 -12.16
N PHE A 136 -16.68 -19.76 -11.93
CA PHE A 136 -15.72 -20.33 -12.90
C PHE A 136 -14.80 -21.39 -12.22
N VAL A 137 -14.08 -22.22 -13.00
CA VAL A 137 -13.29 -23.39 -12.53
C VAL A 137 -11.86 -23.39 -13.12
N GLY A 138 -10.81 -23.48 -12.28
CA GLY A 138 -9.40 -23.62 -12.69
C GLY A 138 -8.36 -23.06 -11.68
N GLY A 139 -7.18 -22.57 -12.13
CA GLY A 139 -6.03 -22.07 -11.35
C GLY A 139 -6.29 -20.79 -10.53
N VAL A 140 -5.37 -19.80 -10.48
CA VAL A 140 -5.77 -18.45 -9.99
C VAL A 140 -6.72 -17.87 -11.02
N GLU A 141 -7.99 -18.14 -10.80
CA GLU A 141 -9.09 -17.82 -11.69
C GLU A 141 -9.55 -16.38 -11.50
N PRO A 142 -10.28 -15.83 -12.50
CA PRO A 142 -10.88 -14.52 -12.39
C PRO A 142 -11.78 -14.33 -11.16
N TYR A 143 -11.83 -13.12 -10.62
CA TYR A 143 -12.70 -12.73 -9.50
C TYR A 143 -13.41 -11.40 -9.79
N HIS A 144 -14.61 -11.22 -9.22
CA HIS A 144 -15.45 -10.05 -9.46
C HIS A 144 -15.38 -9.00 -8.35
N SER A 145 -14.80 -9.35 -7.21
CA SER A 145 -14.58 -8.46 -6.06
C SER A 145 -13.44 -9.00 -5.20
N LEU A 146 -12.82 -8.14 -4.38
CA LEU A 146 -11.78 -8.57 -3.45
C LEU A 146 -12.33 -9.52 -2.39
N GLY A 147 -13.55 -9.29 -1.89
CA GLY A 147 -14.23 -10.19 -0.96
C GLY A 147 -14.48 -11.57 -1.54
N GLU A 148 -14.86 -11.68 -2.82
CA GLU A 148 -14.95 -12.98 -3.49
C GLU A 148 -13.58 -13.69 -3.52
N PHE A 149 -12.53 -12.96 -3.86
CA PHE A 149 -11.18 -13.50 -3.94
C PHE A 149 -10.68 -14.00 -2.58
N TYR A 150 -10.85 -13.20 -1.52
CA TYR A 150 -10.46 -13.58 -0.16
C TYR A 150 -11.34 -14.68 0.45
N ALA A 151 -12.63 -14.72 0.14
CA ALA A 151 -13.50 -15.82 0.57
C ALA A 151 -13.06 -17.18 -0.01
N ARG A 152 -12.46 -17.20 -1.21
CA ARG A 152 -11.85 -18.43 -1.77
C ARG A 152 -10.63 -18.85 -0.97
N ILE A 153 -9.76 -17.91 -0.62
CA ILE A 153 -8.58 -18.15 0.22
C ILE A 153 -9.00 -18.68 1.60
N GLU A 154 -10.01 -18.07 2.22
CA GLU A 154 -10.56 -18.50 3.52
C GLU A 154 -11.03 -19.96 3.50
N ARG A 155 -11.86 -20.33 2.51
CA ARG A 155 -12.29 -21.72 2.31
C ARG A 155 -11.13 -22.66 2.04
N GLY A 156 -10.11 -22.20 1.31
CA GLY A 156 -8.87 -22.94 1.08
C GLY A 156 -8.14 -23.26 2.37
N ILE A 157 -7.96 -22.27 3.25
CA ILE A 157 -7.35 -22.44 4.57
C ILE A 157 -8.11 -23.50 5.39
N GLN A 158 -9.44 -23.41 5.42
CA GLN A 158 -10.29 -24.35 6.16
C GLN A 158 -10.22 -25.77 5.59
N THR A 159 -10.28 -25.91 4.26
CA THR A 159 -10.18 -27.20 3.55
C THR A 159 -8.82 -27.86 3.79
N LEU A 160 -7.77 -27.06 3.80
CA LEU A 160 -6.38 -27.50 3.95
C LEU A 160 -5.91 -27.58 5.40
N ARG A 161 -6.81 -27.37 6.39
CA ARG A 161 -6.50 -27.51 7.82
C ARG A 161 -5.67 -28.76 8.16
N PRO A 162 -5.93 -29.97 7.59
CA PRO A 162 -5.14 -31.16 7.91
C PRO A 162 -3.72 -31.17 7.36
N VAL A 163 -3.41 -30.33 6.37
CA VAL A 163 -2.11 -30.33 5.65
C VAL A 163 -1.26 -29.10 5.93
N ILE A 164 -1.85 -28.00 6.42
CA ILE A 164 -1.08 -26.82 6.84
C ILE A 164 -0.38 -27.12 8.16
N ASP A 165 0.95 -26.99 8.19
CA ASP A 165 1.78 -27.23 9.38
C ASP A 165 1.78 -26.01 10.32
N TRP A 166 0.67 -25.78 11.02
CA TRP A 166 0.55 -24.73 12.03
C TRP A 166 1.53 -24.90 13.19
N ALA A 167 1.98 -26.13 13.47
CA ALA A 167 2.98 -26.38 14.51
C ALA A 167 4.33 -25.76 14.12
N LYS A 168 4.76 -25.93 12.87
CA LYS A 168 5.95 -25.27 12.33
C LYS A 168 5.78 -23.75 12.24
N ALA A 169 4.59 -23.26 11.88
CA ALA A 169 4.28 -21.84 11.88
C ALA A 169 4.54 -21.22 13.27
N LYS A 170 3.95 -21.82 14.31
CA LYS A 170 4.03 -21.37 15.70
C LYS A 170 5.41 -21.54 16.33
N LYS A 171 6.16 -22.57 15.97
CA LYS A 171 7.46 -22.86 16.58
C LYS A 171 8.61 -22.07 15.93
N ASP A 172 8.61 -22.01 14.60
CA ASP A 172 9.80 -21.62 13.83
C ASP A 172 9.55 -20.46 12.87
N LEU A 173 8.45 -20.46 12.11
CA LEU A 173 8.25 -19.50 11.01
C LEU A 173 7.78 -18.12 11.46
N TRP A 174 7.13 -18.02 12.62
CA TRP A 174 6.66 -16.74 13.19
C TRP A 174 7.78 -15.68 13.28
N LYS A 175 9.03 -16.12 13.46
CA LYS A 175 10.21 -15.23 13.58
C LYS A 175 10.46 -14.44 12.30
N PHE A 176 9.98 -14.90 11.15
CA PHE A 176 10.17 -14.22 9.87
C PHE A 176 9.02 -13.26 9.57
N GLN A 177 7.88 -13.39 10.25
CA GLN A 177 6.68 -12.56 10.03
C GLN A 177 6.85 -11.13 10.57
N TYR A 178 6.14 -10.19 9.97
CA TYR A 178 6.16 -8.77 10.32
C TYR A 178 5.02 -8.42 11.28
N HIS A 179 5.34 -7.93 12.49
CA HIS A 179 4.32 -7.54 13.47
C HIS A 179 4.66 -6.26 14.27
N ARG A 180 5.81 -5.64 13.98
CA ARG A 180 6.36 -4.48 14.69
C ARG A 180 6.45 -3.29 13.75
N ALA A 181 6.78 -2.11 14.27
CA ALA A 181 7.07 -0.92 13.48
C ALA A 181 5.93 -0.49 12.52
N TYR A 182 4.68 -0.82 12.86
CA TYR A 182 3.52 -0.34 12.13
C TYR A 182 3.15 1.07 12.57
N TRP A 183 3.07 1.97 11.60
CA TRP A 183 2.73 3.36 11.82
C TRP A 183 1.29 3.59 11.43
N ASN A 184 0.40 3.54 12.41
CA ASN A 184 -1.03 3.70 12.20
C ASN A 184 -1.49 5.15 12.38
N GLN A 185 -0.86 6.09 11.66
CA GLN A 185 -1.39 7.46 11.65
C GLN A 185 -2.50 7.55 10.61
N ASN A 186 -3.73 7.72 11.09
CA ASN A 186 -4.96 7.88 10.30
C ASN A 186 -5.55 6.60 9.66
N GLY A 187 -4.98 5.42 9.92
CA GLY A 187 -5.65 4.13 9.65
C GLY A 187 -6.56 3.71 10.81
N GLY A 188 -7.44 2.72 10.60
CA GLY A 188 -8.21 2.12 11.70
C GLY A 188 -7.36 1.26 12.63
N SER A 189 -7.87 0.82 13.78
CA SER A 189 -7.06 0.32 14.90
C SER A 189 -6.40 -1.07 14.72
N ASP A 190 -6.64 -1.74 13.59
CA ASP A 190 -5.94 -2.96 13.22
C ASP A 190 -4.43 -2.73 13.02
N HIS A 191 -3.67 -3.80 13.13
CA HIS A 191 -2.22 -3.77 13.06
C HIS A 191 -1.67 -5.12 12.56
N PRO A 192 -0.44 -5.16 12.03
CA PRO A 192 0.19 -6.39 11.61
C PRO A 192 0.25 -7.39 12.77
N GLN A 193 -0.24 -8.60 12.54
CA GLN A 193 -0.30 -9.65 13.54
C GLN A 193 0.45 -10.90 13.09
N LEU A 194 0.91 -11.68 14.06
CA LEU A 194 1.49 -12.99 13.81
C LEU A 194 0.39 -13.99 13.46
N ILE A 195 0.63 -14.76 12.41
CA ILE A 195 -0.24 -15.83 11.93
C ILE A 195 0.44 -17.16 12.27
N VAL A 196 -0.05 -17.82 13.32
CA VAL A 196 0.58 -19.02 13.90
C VAL A 196 -0.37 -20.21 13.99
N ASP A 197 -1.64 -20.00 13.68
CA ASP A 197 -2.68 -21.00 13.64
C ASP A 197 -3.79 -20.55 12.68
N GLU A 198 -4.77 -21.43 12.48
CA GLU A 198 -5.91 -21.14 11.62
C GLU A 198 -6.74 -19.95 12.11
N ALA A 199 -6.91 -19.78 13.43
CA ALA A 199 -7.72 -18.69 13.98
C ALA A 199 -7.11 -17.32 13.62
N THR A 200 -5.81 -17.16 13.82
CA THR A 200 -5.07 -15.95 13.43
C THR A 200 -5.03 -15.74 11.91
N ALA A 201 -5.01 -16.82 11.11
CA ALA A 201 -5.10 -16.74 9.66
C ALA A 201 -6.48 -16.22 9.19
N LEU A 202 -7.57 -16.78 9.72
CA LEU A 202 -8.94 -16.36 9.40
C LEU A 202 -9.21 -14.92 9.87
N GLN A 203 -8.69 -14.54 11.05
CA GLN A 203 -8.77 -13.17 11.53
C GLN A 203 -8.05 -12.19 10.58
N ALA A 204 -6.89 -12.56 10.03
CA ALA A 204 -6.18 -11.75 9.05
C ALA A 204 -7.00 -11.54 7.77
N MET A 205 -7.63 -12.61 7.24
CA MET A 205 -8.52 -12.49 6.08
C MET A 205 -9.72 -11.58 6.36
N LYS A 206 -10.30 -11.70 7.56
CA LYS A 206 -11.40 -10.83 7.99
C LYS A 206 -10.99 -9.36 7.98
N VAL A 207 -9.83 -9.01 8.54
CA VAL A 207 -9.33 -7.62 8.56
C VAL A 207 -9.22 -7.04 7.15
N ILE A 208 -8.67 -7.81 6.21
CA ILE A 208 -8.49 -7.37 4.82
C ILE A 208 -9.85 -7.05 4.17
N VAL A 209 -10.80 -7.98 4.26
CA VAL A 209 -12.14 -7.80 3.66
C VAL A 209 -12.93 -6.69 4.35
N ASP A 210 -12.89 -6.65 5.68
CA ASP A 210 -13.56 -5.64 6.52
C ASP A 210 -13.13 -4.21 6.13
N GLN A 211 -11.82 -4.01 5.92
CA GLN A 211 -11.25 -2.70 5.63
C GLN A 211 -11.41 -2.30 4.16
N GLY A 212 -11.22 -3.22 3.20
CA GLY A 212 -11.34 -2.93 1.77
C GLY A 212 -12.79 -2.59 1.35
N GLU A 213 -13.62 -3.63 1.17
CA GLU A 213 -15.00 -3.47 0.73
C GLU A 213 -16.01 -3.32 1.89
N GLY A 214 -15.69 -3.91 3.05
CA GLY A 214 -16.63 -4.09 4.16
C GLY A 214 -17.66 -5.19 3.89
N ALA A 215 -18.49 -5.52 4.88
CA ALA A 215 -19.52 -6.54 4.71
C ALA A 215 -20.83 -5.96 4.11
N PRO A 216 -21.56 -6.69 3.25
CA PRO A 216 -22.86 -6.26 2.71
C PRO A 216 -23.87 -5.89 3.80
N GLU A 217 -23.88 -6.62 4.91
CA GLU A 217 -24.72 -6.42 6.08
C GLU A 217 -24.37 -5.15 6.87
N ASP A 218 -23.10 -4.76 6.89
CA ASP A 218 -22.59 -3.65 7.70
C ASP A 218 -22.55 -2.33 6.91
N LYS A 219 -22.96 -2.36 5.63
CA LYS A 219 -23.00 -1.19 4.72
C LYS A 219 -21.67 -0.41 4.68
N GLY A 220 -20.55 -1.10 4.90
CA GLY A 220 -19.21 -0.50 4.94
C GLY A 220 -18.89 0.32 6.20
N LEU A 221 -19.62 0.14 7.31
CA LEU A 221 -19.36 0.76 8.60
C LEU A 221 -19.20 -0.30 9.68
N LEU A 222 -17.98 -0.47 10.19
CA LEU A 222 -17.68 -1.42 11.26
C LEU A 222 -17.38 -0.70 12.58
N PRO A 223 -17.74 -1.26 13.74
CA PRO A 223 -17.23 -0.78 15.01
C PRO A 223 -15.70 -1.00 15.08
N ASP A 224 -14.98 0.04 15.51
CA ASP A 224 -13.53 0.04 15.70
C ASP A 224 -13.10 -1.14 16.59
N PRO A 225 -12.05 -1.92 16.21
CA PRO A 225 -11.54 -3.06 16.96
C PRO A 225 -11.28 -2.83 18.46
N ILE A 226 -11.06 -1.58 18.91
CA ILE A 226 -10.90 -1.24 20.33
C ILE A 226 -12.16 -1.60 21.16
N VAL A 227 -13.32 -1.80 20.50
CA VAL A 227 -14.62 -2.08 21.13
C VAL A 227 -15.11 -3.52 20.86
N ARG A 228 -14.29 -4.39 20.24
CA ARG A 228 -14.68 -5.80 20.00
C ARG A 228 -14.59 -6.64 21.29
N THR A 229 -15.67 -6.68 22.06
CA THR A 229 -15.98 -7.79 22.98
C THR A 229 -16.94 -8.77 22.28
N ASP A 230 -17.00 -10.03 22.74
CA ASP A 230 -17.90 -11.08 22.18
C ASP A 230 -19.39 -10.70 22.25
N ASP A 231 -19.73 -9.66 23.02
CA ASP A 231 -21.05 -9.09 23.13
C ASP A 231 -21.20 -7.92 22.14
N LEU A 232 -22.20 -8.02 21.26
CA LEU A 232 -22.71 -7.04 20.26
C LEU A 232 -22.39 -5.55 20.59
N PRO A 233 -22.17 -4.69 19.57
CA PRO A 233 -21.60 -3.36 19.80
C PRO A 233 -22.47 -2.47 20.72
N PRO A 234 -21.86 -1.70 21.65
CA PRO A 234 -22.60 -0.80 22.54
C PRO A 234 -23.31 0.32 21.77
N GLN A 235 -24.50 0.70 22.26
CA GLN A 235 -25.39 1.69 21.63
C GLN A 235 -24.90 3.15 21.70
N GLU A 236 -23.76 3.46 22.31
CA GLU A 236 -23.24 4.83 22.40
C GLU A 236 -21.72 4.92 22.17
N ILE A 237 -21.34 5.70 21.16
CA ILE A 237 -20.00 6.24 20.83
C ILE A 237 -18.85 5.21 20.87
N GLY A 238 -18.92 4.20 20.00
CA GLY A 238 -17.73 3.53 19.48
C GLY A 238 -17.21 4.28 18.25
N LYS A 239 -15.89 4.37 18.06
CA LYS A 239 -15.34 4.79 16.77
C LYS A 239 -15.87 3.83 15.70
N TRP A 240 -16.34 4.35 14.58
CA TRP A 240 -16.71 3.52 13.43
C TRP A 240 -15.58 3.60 12.42
N GLN A 241 -15.11 2.47 11.90
CA GLN A 241 -14.19 2.40 10.77
C GLN A 241 -15.00 2.19 9.50
N ALA A 242 -14.89 3.14 8.58
CA ALA A 242 -15.46 3.01 7.24
C ALA A 242 -14.57 2.12 6.36
N SER A 243 -15.17 1.35 5.46
CA SER A 243 -14.43 0.62 4.42
C SER A 243 -13.80 1.58 3.41
N HIS A 244 -12.80 1.13 2.66
CA HIS A 244 -12.14 1.93 1.62
C HIS A 244 -13.16 2.43 0.59
N TYR A 245 -14.10 1.59 0.17
CA TYR A 245 -15.18 2.00 -0.73
C TYR A 245 -15.96 3.21 -0.20
N MET A 246 -16.33 3.20 1.09
CA MET A 246 -17.08 4.30 1.70
C MET A 246 -16.22 5.56 1.85
N LYS A 247 -14.95 5.41 2.26
CA LYS A 247 -13.98 6.52 2.32
C LYS A 247 -13.81 7.19 0.94
N PHE A 248 -13.65 6.41 -0.13
CA PHE A 248 -13.58 6.93 -1.50
C PHE A 248 -14.90 7.57 -1.95
N ALA A 249 -16.04 6.97 -1.60
CA ALA A 249 -17.35 7.54 -1.90
C ALA A 249 -17.54 8.91 -1.21
N ASP A 250 -17.05 9.07 0.01
CA ASP A 250 -17.12 10.33 0.76
C ASP A 250 -16.18 11.40 0.20
N ILE A 251 -14.99 11.02 -0.27
CA ILE A 251 -14.12 11.90 -1.07
C ILE A 251 -14.85 12.33 -2.36
N ALA A 252 -15.45 11.39 -3.10
CA ALA A 252 -16.15 11.67 -4.36
C ALA A 252 -17.43 12.51 -4.22
N LYS A 253 -17.99 12.59 -3.01
CA LYS A 253 -19.12 13.46 -2.65
C LYS A 253 -18.66 14.82 -2.08
N GLY A 254 -17.37 14.99 -1.82
CA GLY A 254 -16.80 16.18 -1.17
C GLY A 254 -17.02 16.25 0.35
N LEU A 255 -17.41 15.15 0.98
CA LEU A 255 -17.56 15.05 2.44
C LEU A 255 -16.17 15.01 3.11
N ASP A 256 -15.28 14.19 2.57
CA ASP A 256 -13.84 14.18 2.90
C ASP A 256 -13.03 14.93 1.84
N GLY A 257 -13.41 16.18 1.56
CA GLY A 257 -12.81 17.00 0.51
C GLY A 257 -11.48 17.68 0.86
N ILE A 258 -11.07 18.62 0.00
CA ILE A 258 -9.90 19.49 0.20
C ILE A 258 -10.36 20.79 0.86
N GLY A 259 -10.24 20.83 2.17
CA GLY A 259 -10.46 22.05 2.94
C GLY A 259 -11.90 22.36 3.32
N VAL A 260 -12.01 23.17 4.38
CA VAL A 260 -13.26 23.76 4.87
C VAL A 260 -13.42 25.21 4.42
N VAL A 261 -12.62 25.65 3.44
CA VAL A 261 -12.68 27.04 2.98
C VAL A 261 -13.99 27.21 2.23
N LEU A 262 -14.90 28.00 2.81
CA LEU A 262 -16.14 28.40 2.17
C LEU A 262 -15.92 29.69 1.39
N ASP A 263 -16.60 29.84 0.26
CA ASP A 263 -16.74 31.10 -0.44
C ASP A 263 -17.70 32.04 0.32
N ASP A 264 -17.88 33.26 -0.19
CA ASP A 264 -18.75 34.28 0.42
C ASP A 264 -20.23 33.85 0.50
N ASN A 265 -20.61 32.77 -0.18
CA ASN A 265 -21.96 32.19 -0.17
C ASN A 265 -22.07 30.95 0.75
N GLY A 266 -21.01 30.61 1.49
CA GLY A 266 -20.98 29.45 2.37
C GLY A 266 -20.82 28.12 1.65
N LYS A 267 -20.40 28.11 0.37
CA LYS A 267 -20.14 26.89 -0.41
C LYS A 267 -18.65 26.54 -0.36
N GLN A 268 -18.30 25.25 -0.36
CA GLN A 268 -16.89 24.83 -0.48
C GLN A 268 -16.24 25.51 -1.71
N LYS A 269 -15.16 26.24 -1.44
CA LYS A 269 -14.42 27.02 -2.42
C LYS A 269 -13.62 26.15 -3.38
N TYR A 270 -13.08 25.03 -2.88
CA TYR A 270 -12.27 24.10 -3.64
C TYR A 270 -12.82 22.68 -3.53
N THR A 271 -12.58 21.92 -4.58
CA THR A 271 -12.89 20.51 -4.74
C THR A 271 -11.63 19.77 -5.15
N ILE A 272 -11.69 18.44 -5.17
CA ILE A 272 -10.57 17.59 -5.62
C ILE A 272 -10.26 17.72 -7.11
N ASP A 273 -11.02 18.49 -7.88
CA ASP A 273 -10.79 18.69 -9.32
C ASP A 273 -10.11 20.04 -9.62
N ASP A 274 -9.99 20.94 -8.64
CA ASP A 274 -9.51 22.30 -8.84
C ASP A 274 -7.97 22.38 -8.93
N ALA A 275 -7.48 23.06 -9.97
CA ALA A 275 -6.04 23.20 -10.24
C ALA A 275 -5.32 24.04 -9.17
N GLU A 276 -6.05 24.86 -8.42
CA GLU A 276 -5.55 25.63 -7.29
C GLU A 276 -5.07 24.72 -6.16
N VAL A 277 -5.64 23.52 -6.02
CA VAL A 277 -5.38 22.57 -4.92
C VAL A 277 -4.76 21.25 -5.32
N ILE A 278 -4.75 20.92 -6.60
CA ILE A 278 -4.12 19.73 -7.14
C ILE A 278 -2.97 20.11 -8.08
N TRP A 279 -1.82 19.46 -7.92
CA TRP A 279 -0.71 19.54 -8.87
C TRP A 279 -1.09 18.85 -10.19
N PRO A 280 -0.76 19.45 -11.35
CA PRO A 280 -1.07 18.90 -12.66
C PRO A 280 -0.06 17.80 -13.07
N ALA A 281 0.12 16.79 -12.21
CA ALA A 281 1.05 15.70 -12.46
C ALA A 281 0.63 14.87 -13.69
N LEU A 282 1.62 14.41 -14.45
CA LEU A 282 1.46 13.56 -15.64
C LEU A 282 0.62 12.30 -15.33
N ASP A 283 -0.25 11.90 -16.24
CA ASP A 283 -0.92 10.59 -16.12
C ASP A 283 0.03 9.48 -16.59
N ASP A 284 0.08 8.40 -15.82
CA ASP A 284 0.79 7.17 -16.14
C ASP A 284 2.28 7.38 -16.56
N PRO A 285 3.11 8.02 -15.72
CA PRO A 285 4.49 8.32 -16.07
C PRO A 285 5.32 7.06 -16.37
N ASP A 286 6.00 7.04 -17.52
CA ASP A 286 6.87 5.94 -17.94
C ASP A 286 8.21 6.48 -18.44
N LEU A 287 9.31 6.14 -17.76
CA LEU A 287 10.66 6.59 -18.13
C LEU A 287 11.09 6.22 -19.56
N ARG A 288 10.50 5.17 -20.13
CA ARG A 288 10.88 4.66 -21.47
C ARG A 288 10.31 5.52 -22.60
N THR A 289 9.18 6.18 -22.34
CA THR A 289 8.40 6.87 -23.37
C THR A 289 8.18 8.34 -23.08
N VAL A 290 8.37 8.78 -21.83
CA VAL A 290 8.16 10.17 -21.44
C VAL A 290 9.16 11.10 -22.11
N GLU A 291 8.67 12.23 -22.62
CA GLU A 291 9.49 13.37 -23.04
C GLU A 291 9.54 14.39 -21.89
N ALA A 292 10.73 14.61 -21.34
CA ALA A 292 10.95 15.43 -20.15
C ALA A 292 12.38 15.96 -20.14
N ASP A 293 12.59 17.06 -19.43
CA ASP A 293 13.93 17.62 -19.25
C ASP A 293 14.84 16.60 -18.54
N GLN A 294 16.11 16.54 -18.96
CA GLN A 294 17.01 15.48 -18.50
C GLN A 294 17.16 15.39 -16.97
N PRO A 295 17.26 16.50 -16.20
CA PRO A 295 17.26 16.43 -14.75
C PRO A 295 15.96 15.84 -14.19
N VAL A 296 14.81 16.14 -14.80
CA VAL A 296 13.50 15.62 -14.38
C VAL A 296 13.41 14.12 -14.62
N LYS A 297 13.89 13.62 -15.78
CA LYS A 297 14.01 12.17 -16.02
C LYS A 297 14.89 11.47 -14.99
N ALA A 298 16.03 12.08 -14.63
CA ALA A 298 16.91 11.53 -13.61
C ALA A 298 16.26 11.55 -12.20
N LEU A 299 15.42 12.54 -11.88
CA LEU A 299 14.64 12.56 -10.65
C LEU A 299 13.56 11.46 -10.61
N MET A 300 12.89 11.21 -11.74
CA MET A 300 11.96 10.09 -11.90
C MET A 300 12.67 8.74 -11.71
N GLU A 301 13.89 8.59 -12.23
CA GLU A 301 14.75 7.41 -12.01
C GLU A 301 15.12 7.23 -10.53
N LEU A 302 15.50 8.31 -9.83
CA LEU A 302 15.75 8.28 -8.38
C LEU A 302 14.50 7.80 -7.62
N SER A 303 13.30 8.22 -8.02
CA SER A 303 12.05 7.78 -7.37
C SER A 303 11.79 6.28 -7.52
N ASN A 304 12.06 5.71 -8.71
CA ASN A 304 11.96 4.27 -8.96
C ASN A 304 12.98 3.50 -8.12
N ALA A 305 14.22 4.00 -8.04
CA ALA A 305 15.25 3.41 -7.20
C ALA A 305 14.87 3.47 -5.72
N ALA A 306 14.35 4.60 -5.23
CA ALA A 306 13.87 4.75 -3.85
C ALA A 306 12.75 3.76 -3.53
N TYR A 307 11.76 3.63 -4.41
CA TYR A 307 10.66 2.67 -4.28
C TYR A 307 11.17 1.22 -4.25
N CYS A 308 12.04 0.84 -5.19
CA CYS A 308 12.62 -0.49 -5.24
C CYS A 308 13.50 -0.80 -4.03
N TYR A 309 14.21 0.19 -3.49
CA TYR A 309 14.96 0.04 -2.25
C TYR A 309 14.05 -0.26 -1.06
N VAL A 310 12.90 0.42 -0.95
CA VAL A 310 11.89 0.13 0.09
C VAL A 310 11.42 -1.32 -0.01
N LEU A 311 11.10 -1.81 -1.21
CA LEU A 311 10.68 -3.20 -1.41
C LEU A 311 11.80 -4.21 -1.10
N ALA A 312 13.03 -3.90 -1.50
CA ALA A 312 14.19 -4.73 -1.19
C ALA A 312 14.49 -4.78 0.31
N LEU A 313 14.27 -3.67 1.01
CA LEU A 313 14.39 -3.59 2.46
C LEU A 313 13.30 -4.40 3.17
N LEU A 314 12.06 -4.39 2.67
CA LEU A 314 11.01 -5.29 3.16
C LEU A 314 11.41 -6.77 2.97
N ASP A 315 11.96 -7.15 1.82
CA ASP A 315 12.48 -8.51 1.62
C ASP A 315 13.65 -8.85 2.56
N ALA A 316 14.51 -7.88 2.89
CA ALA A 316 15.56 -8.06 3.89
C ALA A 316 14.96 -8.27 5.30
N ILE A 317 13.91 -7.53 5.67
CA ILE A 317 13.18 -7.71 6.93
C ILE A 317 12.59 -9.13 7.00
N TYR A 318 11.86 -9.57 5.98
CA TYR A 318 11.23 -10.90 5.96
C TYR A 318 12.25 -12.06 5.93
N ARG A 319 13.46 -11.85 5.41
CA ARG A 319 14.54 -12.85 5.43
C ARG A 319 15.31 -12.88 6.76
N THR A 320 15.25 -11.81 7.55
CA THR A 320 16.00 -11.71 8.80
C THR A 320 15.10 -12.18 9.94
N PRO A 321 15.46 -13.23 10.69
CA PRO A 321 14.62 -13.69 11.80
C PRO A 321 14.57 -12.64 12.90
N MET A 322 13.42 -12.56 13.56
CA MET A 322 13.20 -11.76 14.75
C MET A 322 13.74 -12.48 15.98
N ASP A 323 14.37 -11.71 16.87
CA ASP A 323 14.75 -12.18 18.20
C ASP A 323 13.51 -12.40 19.08
N ALA A 324 13.55 -13.45 19.91
CA ALA A 324 12.37 -13.88 20.68
C ALA A 324 11.85 -12.85 21.70
N LEU A 325 12.69 -11.88 22.10
CA LEU A 325 12.33 -10.80 23.02
C LEU A 325 12.68 -9.46 22.38
N ALA A 326 11.86 -8.43 22.62
CA ALA A 326 12.25 -7.06 22.30
C ALA A 326 13.46 -6.65 23.17
N PRO A 327 14.42 -5.87 22.64
CA PRO A 327 15.53 -5.36 23.44
C PRO A 327 15.02 -4.61 24.69
N LYS A 328 15.62 -4.88 25.87
CA LYS A 328 15.18 -4.31 27.15
C LYS A 328 15.65 -2.87 27.37
N ASP A 329 16.73 -2.46 26.72
CA ASP A 329 17.31 -1.13 26.88
C ASP A 329 16.72 -0.13 25.90
N ARG A 330 16.51 1.10 26.37
CA ARG A 330 16.04 2.23 25.55
C ARG A 330 17.08 2.71 24.53
N ASP A 331 18.30 2.17 24.58
CA ASP A 331 19.33 2.34 23.55
C ASP A 331 19.19 1.27 22.43
N ALA A 332 17.94 0.90 22.11
CA ALA A 332 17.54 -0.20 21.22
C ALA A 332 17.93 -0.04 19.74
N PHE A 333 18.84 0.89 19.40
CA PHE A 333 19.17 1.24 18.02
C PHE A 333 20.30 0.42 17.38
N THR A 334 20.92 -0.54 18.07
CA THR A 334 22.16 -1.17 17.56
C THR A 334 22.35 -2.69 17.72
N ASP A 335 21.52 -3.41 18.48
CA ASP A 335 21.78 -4.84 18.75
C ASP A 335 21.06 -5.85 17.84
N SER A 336 19.97 -5.45 17.15
CA SER A 336 19.20 -6.35 16.27
C SER A 336 19.19 -5.85 14.83
N VAL A 337 19.77 -6.64 13.92
CA VAL A 337 19.84 -6.34 12.48
C VAL A 337 18.44 -6.11 11.90
N ARG A 338 17.47 -6.97 12.27
CA ARG A 338 16.08 -6.84 11.82
C ARG A 338 15.45 -5.52 12.29
N TYR A 339 15.67 -5.15 13.55
CA TYR A 339 15.13 -3.89 14.09
C TYR A 339 15.70 -2.67 13.34
N GLY A 340 17.00 -2.70 13.03
CA GLY A 340 17.63 -1.68 12.18
C GLY A 340 16.96 -1.57 10.81
N TYR A 341 16.62 -2.70 10.18
CA TYR A 341 15.87 -2.71 8.92
C TYR A 341 14.44 -2.17 9.07
N GLU A 342 13.72 -2.54 10.12
CA GLU A 342 12.36 -2.05 10.40
C GLU A 342 12.34 -0.52 10.60
N ARG A 343 13.33 0.04 11.31
CA ARG A 343 13.49 1.50 11.45
C ARG A 343 13.91 2.15 10.14
N GLY A 344 14.82 1.51 9.41
CA GLY A 344 15.26 1.93 8.09
C GLY A 344 14.11 1.99 7.09
N PHE A 345 13.13 1.08 7.17
CA PHE A 345 11.96 1.06 6.32
C PHE A 345 11.08 2.29 6.53
N ILE A 346 10.77 2.63 7.78
CA ILE A 346 10.02 3.86 8.11
C ILE A 346 10.78 5.09 7.60
N ALA A 347 12.09 5.16 7.85
CA ALA A 347 12.93 6.25 7.40
C ALA A 347 12.99 6.36 5.87
N ALA A 348 13.06 5.24 5.15
CA ALA A 348 13.05 5.22 3.68
C ALA A 348 11.71 5.70 3.11
N MET A 349 10.59 5.29 3.70
CA MET A 349 9.26 5.77 3.27
C MET A 349 9.10 7.29 3.48
N GLN A 350 9.45 7.79 4.67
CA GLN A 350 9.18 9.18 5.06
C GLN A 350 10.26 10.18 4.63
N GLY A 351 11.53 9.77 4.68
CA GLY A 351 12.70 10.63 4.46
C GLY A 351 13.34 10.50 3.07
N LEU A 352 12.97 9.47 2.29
CA LEU A 352 13.49 9.25 0.95
C LEU A 352 12.37 9.22 -0.10
N LEU A 353 11.45 8.25 -0.01
CA LEU A 353 10.43 8.06 -1.04
C LEU A 353 9.47 9.26 -1.12
N TYR A 354 8.85 9.63 0.00
CA TYR A 354 7.90 10.75 0.02
C TYR A 354 8.52 12.08 -0.48
N PRO A 355 9.67 12.57 0.01
CA PRO A 355 10.22 13.85 -0.44
C PRO A 355 10.61 13.87 -1.92
N VAL A 356 11.11 12.74 -2.46
CA VAL A 356 11.42 12.64 -3.90
C VAL A 356 10.14 12.69 -4.73
N CYS A 357 9.09 11.96 -4.33
CA CYS A 357 7.80 11.99 -5.01
C CYS A 357 7.09 13.35 -4.91
N ASP A 358 7.15 14.00 -3.74
CA ASP A 358 6.63 15.35 -3.48
C ASP A 358 7.32 16.38 -4.37
N LEU A 359 8.64 16.26 -4.55
CA LEU A 359 9.40 17.13 -5.46
C LEU A 359 9.01 16.92 -6.92
N LEU A 360 8.78 15.67 -7.35
CA LEU A 360 8.37 15.35 -8.72
C LEU A 360 7.07 16.03 -9.11
N VAL A 361 6.02 15.90 -8.30
CA VAL A 361 4.70 16.49 -8.57
C VAL A 361 4.69 18.02 -8.53
N GLN A 362 5.73 18.63 -7.94
CA GLN A 362 5.96 20.08 -7.94
C GLN A 362 6.78 20.59 -9.13
N THR A 363 7.41 19.68 -9.89
CA THR A 363 8.38 20.02 -10.92
C THR A 363 7.72 19.93 -12.31
N PRO A 364 7.74 21.01 -13.13
CA PRO A 364 7.31 20.92 -14.53
C PRO A 364 8.07 19.83 -15.29
N LEU A 365 7.36 19.04 -16.09
CA LEU A 365 7.94 17.93 -16.85
C LEU A 365 8.99 18.42 -17.86
N VAL A 366 8.65 19.53 -18.52
CA VAL A 366 9.51 20.31 -19.42
C VAL A 366 9.36 21.77 -19.02
N ALA A 367 10.46 22.51 -18.96
CA ALA A 367 10.47 23.92 -18.56
C ALA A 367 9.42 24.75 -19.33
N GLY A 368 8.57 25.45 -18.59
CA GLY A 368 7.51 26.30 -19.15
C GLY A 368 6.22 25.56 -19.57
N GLN A 369 6.16 24.23 -19.47
CA GLN A 369 4.92 23.49 -19.70
C GLN A 369 4.06 23.38 -18.43
N PRO A 370 2.72 23.31 -18.57
CA PRO A 370 1.81 23.25 -17.42
C PRO A 370 1.73 21.86 -16.77
N VAL A 371 2.26 20.81 -17.41
CA VAL A 371 2.25 19.45 -16.88
C VAL A 371 3.46 19.23 -16.00
N HIS A 372 3.24 18.68 -14.81
CA HIS A 372 4.29 18.35 -13.86
C HIS A 372 4.70 16.87 -13.99
N ALA A 373 5.90 16.55 -13.52
CA ALA A 373 6.37 15.17 -13.42
C ALA A 373 5.59 14.40 -12.33
N GLY A 374 5.81 13.10 -12.29
CA GLY A 374 5.24 12.24 -11.24
C GLY A 374 6.05 10.96 -11.09
N PRO A 375 5.96 10.29 -9.92
CA PRO A 375 6.69 9.06 -9.66
C PRO A 375 6.17 7.89 -10.52
N PRO A 376 7.02 7.24 -11.33
CA PRO A 376 6.60 6.12 -12.18
C PRO A 376 6.29 4.82 -11.42
N PHE A 377 6.88 4.61 -10.25
CA PHE A 377 6.83 3.35 -9.49
C PHE A 377 7.25 2.11 -10.31
N GLN A 378 8.15 2.30 -11.27
CA GLN A 378 8.64 1.22 -12.13
C GLN A 378 9.79 0.46 -11.46
N TYR A 379 9.96 -0.81 -11.86
CA TYR A 379 11.10 -1.61 -11.46
C TYR A 379 12.43 -0.94 -11.84
N TYR A 380 13.28 -0.71 -10.85
CA TYR A 380 14.65 -0.26 -10.98
C TYR A 380 15.61 -1.44 -10.76
N ALA A 381 16.43 -1.74 -11.76
CA ALA A 381 17.44 -2.80 -11.67
C ALA A 381 18.72 -2.22 -11.04
N PHE A 382 18.93 -2.46 -9.75
CA PHE A 382 20.20 -2.08 -9.12
C PHE A 382 21.36 -2.83 -9.79
N THR A 383 22.40 -2.09 -10.15
CA THR A 383 23.59 -2.65 -10.82
C THR A 383 24.56 -3.30 -9.82
N THR A 384 24.38 -3.02 -8.54
CA THR A 384 25.19 -3.58 -7.45
C THR A 384 24.34 -4.35 -6.45
N LYS A 385 24.95 -5.30 -5.73
CA LYS A 385 24.28 -5.97 -4.60
C LYS A 385 24.01 -5.05 -3.40
N LYS A 386 24.54 -3.82 -3.40
CA LYS A 386 24.47 -2.85 -2.30
C LYS A 386 23.73 -1.59 -2.76
N PRO A 387 22.39 -1.60 -2.75
CA PRO A 387 21.58 -0.58 -3.43
C PRO A 387 21.70 0.83 -2.80
N LYS A 388 22.07 0.93 -1.51
CA LYS A 388 22.25 2.21 -0.81
C LYS A 388 23.31 3.11 -1.47
N ALA A 389 24.43 2.54 -1.90
CA ALA A 389 25.50 3.30 -2.54
C ALA A 389 25.07 3.86 -3.90
N GLU A 390 24.28 3.09 -4.64
CA GLU A 390 23.71 3.47 -5.93
C GLU A 390 22.66 4.58 -5.76
N LEU A 391 21.79 4.50 -4.76
CA LEU A 391 20.88 5.59 -4.37
C LEU A 391 21.63 6.89 -4.07
N ALA A 392 22.71 6.81 -3.28
CA ALA A 392 23.51 7.98 -2.93
C ALA A 392 24.14 8.61 -4.18
N ALA A 393 24.62 7.79 -5.13
CA ALA A 393 25.18 8.27 -6.38
C ALA A 393 24.13 8.93 -7.29
N LEU A 394 22.92 8.36 -7.40
CA LEU A 394 21.80 8.96 -8.14
C LEU A 394 21.41 10.30 -7.54
N CYS A 395 21.20 10.35 -6.23
CA CYS A 395 20.86 11.58 -5.52
C CYS A 395 21.94 12.66 -5.66
N GLY A 396 23.22 12.28 -5.54
CA GLY A 396 24.35 13.22 -5.67
C GLY A 396 24.41 13.93 -7.02
N LYS A 397 24.08 13.22 -8.12
CA LYS A 397 24.03 13.81 -9.47
C LYS A 397 22.91 14.85 -9.63
N LEU A 398 21.86 14.77 -8.82
CA LEU A 398 20.69 15.65 -8.90
C LEU A 398 20.82 16.93 -8.07
N LEU A 399 21.79 17.02 -7.16
CA LEU A 399 21.89 18.15 -6.22
C LEU A 399 22.07 19.52 -6.88
N GLU A 400 22.72 19.58 -8.04
CA GLU A 400 22.89 20.83 -8.79
C GLU A 400 21.55 21.33 -9.36
N SER A 401 20.76 20.41 -9.94
CA SER A 401 19.46 20.75 -10.54
C SER A 401 18.32 20.82 -9.51
N PHE A 402 18.45 20.08 -8.40
CA PHE A 402 17.47 20.00 -7.32
C PHE A 402 18.14 20.15 -5.94
N PRO A 403 18.57 21.36 -5.56
CA PRO A 403 19.22 21.61 -4.29
C PRO A 403 18.40 21.19 -3.06
N ALA A 404 17.06 21.14 -3.19
CA ALA A 404 16.14 20.69 -2.14
C ALA A 404 16.34 19.23 -1.70
N LEU A 405 17.04 18.41 -2.48
CA LEU A 405 17.43 17.05 -2.08
C LEU A 405 18.60 17.03 -1.08
N GLY A 406 19.37 18.12 -0.99
CA GLY A 406 20.49 18.27 -0.06
C GLY A 406 20.10 18.90 1.28
N GLY A 407 21.11 19.27 2.08
CA GLY A 407 20.94 19.88 3.40
C GLY A 407 20.88 18.88 4.56
N ASP A 408 20.90 19.41 5.79
CA ASP A 408 21.07 18.62 7.02
C ASP A 408 19.89 17.67 7.30
N ASP A 409 18.71 17.97 6.77
CA ASP A 409 17.50 17.13 6.85
C ASP A 409 17.03 16.62 5.48
N GLY A 410 17.85 16.80 4.43
CA GLY A 410 17.50 16.45 3.05
C GLY A 410 17.60 14.96 2.72
N VAL A 411 17.07 14.58 1.55
CA VAL A 411 17.10 13.21 1.00
C VAL A 411 18.52 12.63 0.99
N GLN A 412 19.53 13.42 0.63
CA GLN A 412 20.92 13.00 0.63
C GLN A 412 21.38 12.52 2.02
N ARG A 413 21.05 13.28 3.08
CA ARG A 413 21.36 12.89 4.46
C ARG A 413 20.59 11.64 4.84
N GLN A 414 19.30 11.57 4.52
CA GLN A 414 18.47 10.41 4.85
C GLN A 414 19.04 9.13 4.22
N ILE A 415 19.45 9.16 2.94
CA ILE A 415 20.11 8.01 2.29
C ILE A 415 21.36 7.57 3.07
N SER A 416 22.17 8.50 3.59
CA SER A 416 23.38 8.14 4.35
C SER A 416 23.07 7.37 5.65
N LEU A 417 21.90 7.61 6.24
CA LEU A 417 21.43 7.00 7.49
C LEU A 417 20.70 5.66 7.27
N LEU A 418 20.31 5.33 6.04
CA LEU A 418 19.64 4.07 5.73
C LEU A 418 20.57 2.86 6.00
N PRO A 419 20.02 1.69 6.37
CA PRO A 419 20.82 0.50 6.57
C PRO A 419 21.47 0.03 5.25
N ASP A 420 22.61 -0.64 5.34
CA ASP A 420 23.13 -1.38 4.19
C ASP A 420 22.39 -2.73 4.11
N ILE A 421 21.79 -3.03 2.96
CA ILE A 421 21.17 -4.32 2.66
C ILE A 421 21.89 -5.01 1.51
N GLU A 422 21.81 -6.34 1.49
CA GLU A 422 22.34 -7.16 0.39
C GLU A 422 21.21 -7.77 -0.43
N LEU A 423 21.20 -7.43 -1.71
CA LEU A 423 20.32 -8.05 -2.69
C LEU A 423 20.76 -9.49 -2.94
N PRO A 424 19.82 -10.45 -3.10
CA PRO A 424 20.13 -11.86 -3.30
C PRO A 424 21.12 -12.14 -4.44
#